data_AF-H0GWU6-F1
#
_entry.id   AF-H0GWU6-F1
#
_cell.length_a   1.000
_cell.length_b   1.000
_cell.length_c   1.000
_cell.angle_alpha   90.00
_cell.angle_beta   90.00
_cell.angle_gamma   90.00
#
_symmetry.space_group_name_H-M   'P 1'
#
loop_
_entity.id
_entity.type
_entity.pdbx_description
1 polymer ?
#
loop_
_entity_poly.entity_id
_entity_poly.type
_entity_poly.pdbx_seq_one_letter_code
_entity_poly.pdbx_strand_id
1 'polypeptide(L)'
;MRVELPQSRLPSLYRDFRPLKDLNPDGYEANISTWRDYLLERYINSSNKITLSIGTKFLQGLTYEVYGVPKSIDIVIDAFVSEGNLVPIELFYRDRMCTDNAKPGLWKWIKSWKGSTNLYRSRKDETNFYLKEDEFVIKKKLEKEYQRFYELLKRDIFTKASSITDLVFTKNEFITGETLGPFFATYNEEATNIFLYFLENYKHVIASKDNVIKIVAPEVEDVISRFSKDITEDDLRIASVKAGILNINKQITRLRKEINEYNVKLKDPEFNELPKKVRIEYKQASLLSEKHLSRLLKFQNNLAEVRSQIDTSITNAVLVQTLAQSNEVIKSINKYIGSTEKVEKICWTKSKRGMTAPKS
;
A
#
# COMPACT_ATOMS: atom_id res chain seq x y z
N MET A 1 -5.54 16.08 -24.31
CA MET A 1 -6.61 16.86 -24.97
C MET A 1 -7.61 17.23 -23.89
N ARG A 2 -7.95 18.51 -23.68
CA ARG A 2 -9.01 18.86 -22.71
C ARG A 2 -10.33 18.39 -23.32
N VAL A 3 -10.99 17.44 -22.67
CA VAL A 3 -12.33 17.02 -23.08
C VAL A 3 -13.30 18.07 -22.55
N GLU A 4 -13.92 18.78 -23.48
CA GLU A 4 -14.88 19.85 -23.19
C GLU A 4 -16.27 19.44 -23.67
N LEU A 5 -17.30 19.93 -23.00
CA LEU A 5 -18.68 19.68 -23.40
C LEU A 5 -19.02 20.48 -24.67
N PRO A 6 -19.84 19.94 -25.59
CA PRO A 6 -20.25 20.67 -26.79
C PRO A 6 -21.06 21.92 -26.43
N GLN A 7 -20.59 23.10 -26.87
CA GLN A 7 -21.21 24.39 -26.55
C GLN A 7 -22.69 24.46 -26.92
N SER A 8 -23.06 23.92 -28.09
CA SER A 8 -24.45 23.88 -28.58
C SER A 8 -25.38 23.03 -27.71
N ARG A 9 -24.84 22.13 -26.87
CA ARG A 9 -25.63 21.22 -26.02
C ARG A 9 -25.73 21.70 -24.58
N LEU A 10 -24.91 22.66 -24.14
CA LEU A 10 -24.88 23.12 -22.75
C LEU A 10 -26.26 23.48 -22.17
N PRO A 11 -27.15 24.21 -22.87
CA PRO A 11 -28.48 24.51 -22.34
C PRO A 11 -29.30 23.26 -22.01
N SER A 12 -29.18 22.19 -22.81
CA SER A 12 -29.90 20.93 -22.61
C SER A 12 -29.24 20.07 -21.52
N LEU A 13 -27.91 20.04 -21.49
CA LEU A 13 -27.11 19.22 -20.55
C LEU A 13 -27.23 19.68 -19.10
N TYR A 14 -27.38 20.99 -18.86
CA TYR A 14 -27.44 21.57 -17.51
C TYR A 14 -28.86 21.73 -16.98
N ARG A 15 -29.87 21.67 -17.86
CA ARG A 15 -31.28 21.58 -17.45
C ARG A 15 -31.59 20.21 -16.85
N ASP A 16 -32.70 20.15 -16.11
CA ASP A 16 -33.23 18.86 -15.72
C ASP A 16 -33.83 18.18 -16.95
N PHE A 17 -33.09 17.22 -17.50
CA PHE A 17 -33.49 16.51 -18.71
C PHE A 17 -34.16 15.16 -18.43
N ARG A 18 -34.42 14.81 -17.16
CA ARG A 18 -35.18 13.61 -16.79
C ARG A 18 -36.54 13.49 -17.51
N PRO A 19 -37.34 14.57 -17.68
CA PRO A 19 -38.61 14.50 -18.40
C PRO A 19 -38.47 14.14 -19.88
N LEU A 20 -37.29 14.35 -20.49
CA LEU A 20 -37.06 13.99 -21.89
C LEU A 20 -37.16 12.48 -22.10
N LYS A 21 -37.01 11.66 -21.06
CA LYS A 21 -37.14 10.21 -21.18
C LYS A 21 -38.46 9.80 -21.84
N ASP A 22 -39.54 10.51 -21.55
CA ASP A 22 -40.87 10.25 -22.12
C ASP A 22 -41.19 11.20 -23.29
N LEU A 23 -40.75 12.47 -23.20
CA LEU A 23 -41.10 13.51 -24.17
C LEU A 23 -40.24 13.50 -25.44
N ASN A 24 -38.97 13.11 -25.32
CA ASN A 24 -38.00 13.05 -26.41
C ASN A 24 -36.86 12.07 -26.04
N PRO A 25 -37.10 10.75 -26.18
CA PRO A 25 -36.14 9.71 -25.78
C PRO A 25 -34.77 9.88 -26.46
N ASP A 26 -34.74 10.29 -27.72
CA ASP A 26 -33.49 10.52 -28.46
C ASP A 26 -32.67 11.65 -27.83
N GLY A 27 -33.33 12.74 -27.44
CA GLY A 27 -32.69 13.86 -26.73
C GLY A 27 -32.16 13.46 -25.35
N TYR A 28 -32.90 12.62 -24.63
CA TYR A 28 -32.51 12.06 -23.34
C TYR A 28 -31.23 11.21 -23.47
N GLU A 29 -31.24 10.22 -24.35
CA GLU A 29 -30.10 9.32 -24.58
C GLU A 29 -28.87 10.08 -25.09
N ALA A 30 -29.09 11.05 -25.98
CA ALA A 30 -28.00 11.88 -26.47
C ALA A 30 -27.36 12.69 -25.33
N ASN A 31 -28.15 13.20 -24.37
CA ASN A 31 -27.62 13.95 -23.22
C ASN A 31 -26.84 13.03 -22.26
N ILE A 32 -27.36 11.82 -22.00
CA ILE A 32 -26.65 10.79 -21.22
C ILE A 32 -25.32 10.47 -21.88
N SER A 33 -25.30 10.18 -23.19
CA SER A 33 -24.06 9.82 -23.89
C SER A 33 -23.02 10.93 -23.80
N THR A 34 -23.42 12.19 -24.00
CA THR A 34 -22.48 13.32 -23.92
C THR A 34 -21.90 13.50 -22.52
N TRP A 35 -22.72 13.41 -21.47
CA TRP A 35 -22.22 13.45 -20.09
C TRP A 35 -21.35 12.24 -19.75
N ARG A 36 -21.74 11.04 -20.21
CA ARG A 36 -20.99 9.82 -20.05
C ARG A 36 -19.59 9.95 -20.65
N ASP A 37 -19.48 10.37 -21.91
CA ASP A 37 -18.19 10.51 -22.59
C ASP A 37 -17.30 11.54 -21.87
N TYR A 38 -17.90 12.67 -21.48
CA TYR A 38 -17.19 13.70 -20.73
C TYR A 38 -16.68 13.18 -19.37
N LEU A 39 -17.54 12.52 -18.58
CA LEU A 39 -17.17 12.03 -17.26
C LEU A 39 -16.16 10.88 -17.34
N LEU A 40 -16.33 9.98 -18.32
CA LEU A 40 -15.40 8.90 -18.60
C LEU A 40 -14.01 9.47 -18.89
N GLU A 41 -13.90 10.41 -19.81
CA GLU A 41 -12.59 10.96 -20.16
C GLU A 41 -11.98 11.79 -19.02
N ARG A 42 -12.78 12.67 -18.40
CA ARG A 42 -12.30 13.65 -17.43
C ARG A 42 -11.95 13.04 -16.08
N TYR A 43 -12.76 12.09 -15.60
CA TYR A 43 -12.67 11.57 -14.23
C TYR A 43 -12.27 10.10 -14.14
N ILE A 44 -12.46 9.31 -15.20
CA ILE A 44 -12.16 7.88 -15.20
C ILE A 44 -10.84 7.60 -15.93
N ASN A 45 -10.72 8.00 -17.19
CA ASN A 45 -9.57 7.65 -18.05
C ASN A 45 -8.35 8.54 -17.78
N SER A 46 -8.56 9.85 -17.64
CA SER A 46 -7.48 10.83 -17.38
C SER A 46 -7.03 10.86 -15.92
N SER A 47 -7.72 10.14 -15.03
CA SER A 47 -7.39 10.09 -13.61
C SER A 47 -6.34 9.02 -13.33
N ASN A 48 -5.36 9.35 -12.48
CA ASN A 48 -4.44 8.37 -11.90
C ASN A 48 -5.05 7.66 -10.67
N LYS A 49 -6.27 8.04 -10.27
CA LYS A 49 -6.97 7.44 -9.14
C LYS A 49 -7.70 6.18 -9.57
N ILE A 50 -7.76 5.20 -8.67
CA ILE A 50 -8.59 3.99 -8.81
C ILE A 50 -9.99 4.17 -8.19
N THR A 51 -10.23 5.30 -7.51
CA THR A 51 -11.53 5.65 -6.94
C THR A 51 -12.09 6.95 -7.51
N LEU A 52 -13.41 7.09 -7.41
CA LEU A 52 -14.18 8.29 -7.73
C LEU A 52 -15.10 8.60 -6.55
N SER A 53 -14.97 9.79 -5.97
CA SER A 53 -15.91 10.30 -4.97
C SER A 53 -16.93 11.21 -5.65
N ILE A 54 -18.21 11.03 -5.32
CA ILE A 54 -19.30 11.90 -5.75
C ILE A 54 -19.85 12.68 -4.57
N GLY A 55 -20.63 13.72 -4.86
CA GLY A 55 -21.32 14.53 -3.87
C GLY A 55 -21.26 16.01 -4.20
N THR A 56 -21.28 16.84 -3.17
CA THR A 56 -21.37 18.29 -3.26
C THR A 56 -20.19 18.89 -4.04
N LYS A 57 -18.97 18.50 -3.68
CA LYS A 57 -17.75 18.99 -4.36
C LYS A 57 -17.66 18.54 -5.81
N PHE A 58 -18.12 17.33 -6.09
CA PHE A 58 -18.16 16.79 -7.46
C PHE A 58 -19.12 17.60 -8.34
N LEU A 59 -20.34 17.87 -7.85
CA LEU A 59 -21.30 18.74 -8.56
C LEU A 59 -20.77 20.15 -8.76
N GLN A 60 -20.16 20.74 -7.72
CA GLN A 60 -19.57 22.07 -7.82
C GLN A 60 -18.46 22.13 -8.88
N GLY A 61 -17.64 21.09 -9.00
CA GLY A 61 -16.61 20.98 -10.03
C GLY A 61 -17.16 20.86 -11.47
N LEU A 62 -18.45 20.58 -11.63
CA LEU A 62 -19.16 20.56 -12.91
C LEU A 62 -19.96 21.84 -13.17
N THR A 63 -19.87 22.85 -12.31
CA THR A 63 -20.63 24.11 -12.46
C THR A 63 -20.15 24.86 -13.70
N TYR A 64 -21.11 25.39 -14.47
CA TYR A 64 -20.85 26.34 -15.55
C TYR A 64 -21.34 27.72 -15.16
N GLU A 65 -20.59 28.77 -15.49
CA GLU A 65 -20.88 30.14 -15.06
C GLU A 65 -22.31 30.60 -15.43
N VAL A 66 -22.74 30.33 -16.66
CA VAL A 66 -24.05 30.75 -17.17
C VAL A 66 -25.18 29.79 -16.77
N TYR A 67 -24.90 28.50 -16.65
CA TYR A 67 -25.93 27.47 -16.50
C TYR A 67 -26.05 26.90 -15.07
N GLY A 68 -25.13 27.24 -14.18
CA GLY A 68 -25.07 26.74 -12.81
C GLY A 68 -24.64 25.27 -12.75
N VAL A 69 -25.11 24.56 -11.72
CA VAL A 69 -24.85 23.13 -11.52
C VAL A 69 -25.72 22.27 -12.45
N PRO A 70 -25.19 21.17 -13.00
CA PRO A 70 -25.99 20.27 -13.83
C PRO A 70 -27.02 19.52 -12.98
N LYS A 71 -28.26 19.41 -13.48
CA LYS A 71 -29.42 18.93 -12.69
C LYS A 71 -29.74 17.44 -12.81
N SER A 72 -29.07 16.71 -13.70
CA SER A 72 -29.38 15.29 -13.97
C SER A 72 -28.12 14.43 -14.14
N ILE A 73 -27.06 14.68 -13.37
CA ILE A 73 -25.83 13.85 -13.41
C ILE A 73 -26.02 12.52 -12.68
N ASP A 74 -26.94 12.47 -11.72
CA ASP A 74 -27.31 11.27 -10.98
C ASP A 74 -27.66 10.09 -11.90
N ILE A 75 -28.48 10.33 -12.93
CA ILE A 75 -28.86 9.27 -13.89
C ILE A 75 -27.66 8.73 -14.69
N VAL A 76 -26.64 9.55 -14.92
CA VAL A 76 -25.41 9.14 -15.62
C VAL A 76 -24.50 8.33 -14.69
N ILE A 77 -24.40 8.74 -13.42
CA ILE A 77 -23.69 7.97 -12.38
C ILE A 77 -24.38 6.61 -12.17
N ASP A 78 -25.70 6.60 -12.01
CA ASP A 78 -26.51 5.40 -11.85
C ASP A 78 -26.32 4.47 -13.06
N ALA A 79 -26.22 5.02 -14.28
CA ALA A 79 -25.89 4.24 -15.48
C ALA A 79 -24.51 3.58 -15.37
N PHE A 80 -23.46 4.33 -14.99
CA PHE A 80 -22.13 3.76 -14.77
C PHE A 80 -22.09 2.65 -13.72
N VAL A 81 -22.90 2.78 -12.65
CA VAL A 81 -23.03 1.76 -11.61
C VAL A 81 -23.79 0.54 -12.14
N SER A 82 -24.90 0.73 -12.85
CA SER A 82 -25.70 -0.35 -13.43
C SER A 82 -24.93 -1.17 -14.47
N GLU A 83 -23.99 -0.54 -15.17
CA GLU A 83 -23.07 -1.16 -16.12
C GLU A 83 -21.87 -1.83 -15.46
N GLY A 84 -21.60 -1.55 -14.18
CA GLY A 84 -20.47 -2.08 -13.43
C GLY A 84 -19.14 -1.40 -13.72
N ASN A 85 -19.15 -0.22 -14.34
CA ASN A 85 -17.96 0.60 -14.51
C ASN A 85 -17.54 1.24 -13.17
N LEU A 86 -18.53 1.65 -12.37
CA LEU A 86 -18.35 2.16 -11.01
C LEU A 86 -18.93 1.17 -10.01
N VAL A 87 -18.15 0.83 -9.01
CA VAL A 87 -18.50 -0.16 -7.99
C VAL A 87 -18.59 0.58 -6.65
N PRO A 88 -19.78 0.76 -6.06
CA PRO A 88 -19.90 1.40 -4.74
C PRO A 88 -18.99 0.71 -3.73
N ILE A 89 -18.27 1.49 -2.92
CA ILE A 89 -17.24 0.97 -2.02
C ILE A 89 -17.81 -0.04 -1.02
N GLU A 90 -19.04 0.17 -0.55
CA GLU A 90 -19.74 -0.78 0.33
C GLU A 90 -20.00 -2.13 -0.34
N LEU A 91 -20.28 -2.14 -1.65
CA LEU A 91 -20.48 -3.38 -2.41
C LEU A 91 -19.15 -4.04 -2.73
N PHE A 92 -18.09 -3.26 -2.92
CA PHE A 92 -16.73 -3.75 -3.12
C PHE A 92 -16.24 -4.58 -1.92
N TYR A 93 -16.45 -4.10 -0.69
CA TYR A 93 -16.06 -4.83 0.54
C TYR A 93 -17.04 -5.95 0.95
N ARG A 94 -18.14 -6.16 0.21
CA ARG A 94 -19.06 -7.27 0.41
C ARG A 94 -18.84 -8.39 -0.62
N ASP A 95 -17.66 -8.43 -1.22
CA ASP A 95 -17.26 -9.37 -2.28
C ASP A 95 -18.20 -9.40 -3.48
N ARG A 96 -18.85 -8.27 -3.80
CA ARG A 96 -19.81 -8.19 -4.90
C ARG A 96 -19.22 -7.67 -6.20
N MET A 97 -17.93 -7.33 -6.25
CA MET A 97 -17.28 -6.86 -7.49
C MET A 97 -17.05 -7.99 -8.50
N CYS A 98 -16.80 -9.23 -8.04
CA CYS A 98 -16.68 -10.43 -8.89
C CYS A 98 -17.28 -11.68 -8.22
N THR A 99 -17.98 -12.47 -9.03
CA THR A 99 -18.19 -13.91 -8.80
C THR A 99 -17.22 -14.66 -9.68
N ASP A 100 -16.00 -14.93 -9.24
CA ASP A 100 -15.09 -15.82 -9.95
C ASP A 100 -14.71 -17.00 -9.05
N ASN A 101 -15.42 -18.10 -9.25
CA ASN A 101 -14.88 -19.43 -9.05
C ASN A 101 -15.31 -20.27 -10.27
N ALA A 102 -14.35 -20.48 -11.17
CA ALA A 102 -14.33 -21.49 -12.22
C ALA A 102 -15.54 -21.55 -13.21
N LYS A 103 -15.28 -21.10 -14.45
CA LYS A 103 -15.94 -21.42 -15.75
C LYS A 103 -16.69 -20.27 -16.46
N PRO A 104 -16.67 -20.23 -17.81
CA PRO A 104 -16.89 -19.03 -18.60
C PRO A 104 -18.37 -18.67 -18.69
N GLY A 105 -18.68 -17.46 -18.25
CA GLY A 105 -20.00 -16.88 -18.39
C GLY A 105 -19.97 -15.43 -17.95
N LEU A 106 -19.48 -14.54 -18.83
CA LEU A 106 -19.59 -13.08 -18.73
C LEU A 106 -21.02 -12.60 -18.37
N TRP A 107 -22.03 -13.48 -18.47
CA TRP A 107 -23.44 -13.19 -18.24
C TRP A 107 -23.97 -13.53 -16.84
N LYS A 108 -23.28 -14.34 -16.01
CA LYS A 108 -23.75 -14.66 -14.65
C LYS A 108 -23.51 -13.51 -13.68
N TRP A 109 -22.32 -12.89 -13.72
CA TRP A 109 -21.98 -11.78 -12.83
C TRP A 109 -22.77 -10.51 -13.17
N ILE A 110 -23.04 -10.19 -14.45
CA ILE A 110 -23.88 -9.05 -14.84
C ILE A 110 -25.30 -9.20 -14.26
N LYS A 111 -25.85 -10.42 -14.17
CA LYS A 111 -27.17 -10.67 -13.58
C LYS A 111 -27.16 -10.46 -12.07
N SER A 112 -26.17 -10.96 -11.35
CA SER A 112 -26.02 -10.74 -9.89
C SER A 112 -25.69 -9.28 -9.56
N TRP A 113 -24.83 -8.65 -10.35
CA TRP A 113 -24.45 -7.24 -10.26
C TRP A 113 -25.67 -6.35 -10.47
N LYS A 114 -26.35 -6.45 -11.62
CA LYS A 114 -27.59 -5.71 -11.90
C LYS A 114 -28.65 -5.97 -10.83
N GLY A 115 -28.84 -7.21 -10.37
CA GLY A 115 -29.77 -7.51 -9.27
C GLY A 115 -29.43 -6.76 -7.97
N SER A 116 -28.14 -6.63 -7.64
CA SER A 116 -27.67 -5.92 -6.44
C SER A 116 -27.60 -4.39 -6.58
N THR A 117 -27.42 -3.87 -7.79
CA THR A 117 -27.23 -2.43 -8.06
C THR A 117 -28.44 -1.75 -8.69
N ASN A 118 -29.47 -2.48 -9.12
CA ASN A 118 -30.71 -1.91 -9.67
C ASN A 118 -31.45 -1.00 -8.68
N LEU A 119 -31.17 -1.12 -7.38
CA LEU A 119 -31.69 -0.26 -6.30
C LEU A 119 -30.76 0.91 -5.96
N TYR A 120 -29.53 0.94 -6.49
CA TYR A 120 -28.62 2.03 -6.22
C TYR A 120 -29.14 3.32 -6.86
N ARG A 121 -29.20 4.38 -6.06
CA ARG A 121 -29.52 5.74 -6.49
C ARG A 121 -28.49 6.69 -5.93
N SER A 122 -27.87 7.46 -6.82
CA SER A 122 -26.92 8.53 -6.47
C SER A 122 -27.61 9.81 -6.00
N ARG A 123 -28.87 10.02 -6.40
CA ARG A 123 -29.70 11.13 -5.90
C ARG A 123 -30.24 10.85 -4.49
N LYS A 124 -30.10 11.82 -3.58
CA LYS A 124 -30.71 11.80 -2.23
C LYS A 124 -31.94 12.70 -2.08
N ASP A 125 -32.00 13.82 -2.81
CA ASP A 125 -33.07 14.82 -2.71
C ASP A 125 -33.23 15.61 -4.02
N GLU A 126 -34.13 16.60 -4.04
CA GLU A 126 -34.38 17.49 -5.20
C GLU A 126 -33.74 18.88 -5.05
N THR A 127 -32.79 19.05 -4.12
CA THR A 127 -32.10 20.32 -3.90
C THR A 127 -30.97 20.55 -4.92
N ASN A 128 -30.31 21.71 -4.87
CA ASN A 128 -29.13 21.97 -5.71
C ASN A 128 -27.92 21.07 -5.36
N PHE A 129 -27.94 20.39 -4.21
CA PHE A 129 -26.91 19.42 -3.80
C PHE A 129 -27.50 18.01 -3.71
N TYR A 130 -28.19 17.61 -4.78
CA TYR A 130 -28.99 16.39 -4.85
C TYR A 130 -28.17 15.09 -4.82
N LEU A 131 -26.85 15.13 -5.05
CA LEU A 131 -26.03 13.93 -4.95
C LEU A 131 -25.76 13.56 -3.50
N LYS A 132 -25.90 12.27 -3.18
CA LYS A 132 -25.34 11.73 -1.94
C LYS A 132 -23.80 11.74 -2.00
N GLU A 133 -23.17 11.84 -0.84
CA GLU A 133 -21.72 11.64 -0.73
C GLU A 133 -21.48 10.13 -0.78
N ASP A 134 -20.73 9.67 -1.78
CA ASP A 134 -20.43 8.25 -1.97
C ASP A 134 -19.09 8.09 -2.68
N GLU A 135 -18.49 6.91 -2.52
CA GLU A 135 -17.23 6.56 -3.16
C GLU A 135 -17.35 5.27 -3.95
N PHE A 136 -16.71 5.27 -5.12
CA PHE A 136 -16.71 4.15 -6.03
C PHE A 136 -15.30 3.72 -6.38
N VAL A 137 -15.12 2.41 -6.53
CA VAL A 137 -13.99 1.82 -7.22
C VAL A 137 -14.24 1.87 -8.72
N ILE A 138 -13.26 2.38 -9.46
CA ILE A 138 -13.25 2.43 -10.92
C ILE A 138 -12.75 1.08 -11.44
N LYS A 139 -13.68 0.17 -11.79
CA LYS A 139 -13.37 -1.23 -12.11
C LYS A 139 -12.29 -1.38 -13.18
N LYS A 140 -12.47 -0.74 -14.33
CA LYS A 140 -11.53 -0.86 -15.46
C LYS A 140 -10.12 -0.37 -15.10
N LYS A 141 -10.02 0.68 -14.28
CA LYS A 141 -8.73 1.21 -13.82
C LYS A 141 -8.08 0.25 -12.85
N LEU A 142 -8.82 -0.24 -11.86
CA LEU A 142 -8.33 -1.21 -10.88
C LEU A 142 -7.83 -2.49 -11.58
N GLU A 143 -8.56 -3.01 -12.56
CA GLU A 143 -8.15 -4.17 -13.36
C GLU A 143 -6.89 -3.89 -14.18
N LYS A 144 -6.77 -2.70 -14.79
CA LYS A 144 -5.58 -2.31 -15.55
C LYS A 144 -4.34 -2.20 -14.65
N GLU A 145 -4.48 -1.59 -13.48
CA GLU A 145 -3.38 -1.47 -12.50
C GLU A 145 -3.00 -2.83 -11.92
N TYR A 146 -3.98 -3.74 -11.75
CA TYR A 146 -3.69 -5.13 -11.43
C TYR A 146 -2.83 -5.82 -12.49
N GLN A 147 -3.14 -5.67 -13.78
CA GLN A 147 -2.30 -6.28 -14.82
C GLN A 147 -0.86 -5.75 -14.76
N ARG A 148 -0.67 -4.44 -14.60
CA ARG A 148 0.66 -3.84 -14.43
C ARG A 148 1.39 -4.39 -13.20
N PHE A 149 0.68 -4.53 -12.08
CA PHE A 149 1.24 -5.11 -10.85
C PHE A 149 1.58 -6.59 -11.00
N TYR A 150 0.73 -7.35 -11.69
CA TYR A 150 0.94 -8.77 -11.91
C TYR A 150 2.16 -9.06 -12.78
N GLU A 151 2.39 -8.25 -13.82
CA GLU A 151 3.62 -8.32 -14.60
C GLU A 151 4.87 -7.98 -13.78
N LEU A 152 4.75 -7.06 -12.81
CA LEU A 152 5.81 -6.77 -11.84
C LEU A 152 6.11 -7.99 -10.96
N LEU A 153 5.06 -8.65 -10.44
CA LEU A 153 5.20 -9.88 -9.65
C LEU A 153 5.87 -10.99 -10.45
N LYS A 154 5.44 -11.23 -11.71
CA LYS A 154 6.06 -12.22 -12.60
C LYS A 154 7.56 -11.97 -12.77
N ARG A 155 7.92 -10.74 -13.12
CA ARG A 155 9.31 -10.38 -13.44
C ARG A 155 10.21 -10.46 -12.22
N ASP A 156 9.77 -9.96 -11.07
CA ASP A 156 10.67 -9.72 -9.94
C ASP A 156 10.52 -10.71 -8.79
N ILE A 157 9.40 -11.43 -8.72
CA ILE A 157 9.14 -12.38 -7.64
C ILE A 157 8.98 -13.80 -8.20
N PHE A 158 7.99 -14.07 -9.06
CA PHE A 158 7.66 -15.45 -9.44
C PHE A 158 8.82 -16.16 -10.13
N THR A 159 9.57 -15.47 -10.99
CA THR A 159 10.74 -16.06 -11.68
C THR A 159 11.96 -16.29 -10.77
N LYS A 160 12.00 -15.66 -9.59
CA LYS A 160 13.14 -15.70 -8.66
C LYS A 160 12.84 -16.44 -7.36
N ALA A 161 11.57 -16.63 -7.03
CA ALA A 161 11.13 -17.27 -5.81
C ALA A 161 11.60 -18.72 -5.79
N SER A 162 12.36 -19.06 -4.75
CA SER A 162 12.90 -20.41 -4.56
C SER A 162 12.51 -20.98 -3.19
N SER A 163 12.12 -20.11 -2.27
CA SER A 163 11.79 -20.45 -0.89
C SER A 163 10.53 -19.73 -0.41
N ILE A 164 9.98 -20.18 0.72
CA ILE A 164 8.85 -19.53 1.36
C ILE A 164 9.16 -18.10 1.83
N THR A 165 10.43 -17.79 2.13
CA THR A 165 10.80 -16.43 2.55
C THR A 165 10.70 -15.44 1.40
N ASP A 166 10.82 -15.88 0.15
CA ASP A 166 10.65 -15.01 -1.02
C ASP A 166 9.17 -14.62 -1.24
N LEU A 167 8.24 -15.34 -0.59
CA LEU A 167 6.80 -15.18 -0.77
C LEU A 167 6.10 -14.56 0.44
N VAL A 168 6.75 -14.52 1.60
CA VAL A 168 6.23 -13.96 2.84
C VAL A 168 6.86 -12.60 3.11
N PHE A 169 6.03 -11.58 3.27
CA PHE A 169 6.45 -10.20 3.47
C PHE A 169 5.78 -9.61 4.72
N THR A 170 6.44 -8.67 5.38
CA THR A 170 5.70 -7.73 6.21
C THR A 170 4.87 -6.79 5.32
N LYS A 171 3.72 -6.29 5.80
CA LYS A 171 2.90 -5.33 5.04
C LYS A 171 3.72 -4.10 4.63
N ASN A 172 4.58 -3.60 5.54
CA ASN A 172 5.47 -2.49 5.23
C ASN A 172 6.50 -2.85 4.14
N GLU A 173 7.18 -4.00 4.23
CA GLU A 173 8.12 -4.45 3.19
C GLU A 173 7.43 -4.62 1.83
N PHE A 174 6.21 -5.15 1.81
CA PHE A 174 5.44 -5.32 0.58
C PHE A 174 5.07 -3.98 -0.07
N ILE A 175 4.75 -2.96 0.75
CA ILE A 175 4.30 -1.64 0.27
C ILE A 175 5.46 -0.67 0.02
N THR A 176 6.56 -0.75 0.77
CA THR A 176 7.67 0.22 0.72
C THR A 176 8.98 -0.40 0.27
N GLY A 177 9.03 -1.71 0.04
CA GLY A 177 10.24 -2.41 -0.37
C GLY A 177 10.72 -1.97 -1.76
N GLU A 178 11.98 -2.23 -2.06
CA GLU A 178 12.61 -1.75 -3.30
C GLU A 178 11.94 -2.30 -4.56
N THR A 179 11.39 -3.52 -4.49
CA THR A 179 10.76 -4.20 -5.63
C THR A 179 9.35 -3.69 -5.92
N LEU A 180 8.46 -3.74 -4.94
CA LEU A 180 7.04 -3.42 -5.12
C LEU A 180 6.69 -1.98 -4.71
N GLY A 181 7.54 -1.33 -3.91
CA GLY A 181 7.31 0.00 -3.38
C GLY A 181 7.13 1.10 -4.42
N PRO A 182 7.88 1.12 -5.54
CA PRO A 182 7.64 2.09 -6.61
C PRO A 182 6.22 2.01 -7.20
N PHE A 183 5.56 0.84 -7.17
CA PHE A 183 4.17 0.71 -7.60
C PHE A 183 3.22 1.33 -6.57
N PHE A 184 3.41 1.03 -5.28
CA PHE A 184 2.53 1.55 -4.22
C PHE A 184 2.75 3.03 -3.91
N ALA A 185 3.94 3.57 -4.18
CA ALA A 185 4.26 4.99 -4.00
C ALA A 185 3.39 5.94 -4.84
N THR A 186 2.71 5.44 -5.89
CA THR A 186 1.76 6.24 -6.68
C THR A 186 0.38 6.35 -6.05
N TYR A 187 0.13 5.66 -4.93
CA TYR A 187 -1.15 5.57 -4.24
C TYR A 187 -1.08 6.17 -2.84
N ASN A 188 -2.21 6.68 -2.36
CA ASN A 188 -2.40 6.98 -0.95
C ASN A 188 -2.79 5.70 -0.18
N GLU A 189 -2.80 5.78 1.15
CA GLU A 189 -3.09 4.64 2.02
C GLU A 189 -4.43 3.96 1.71
N GLU A 190 -5.47 4.74 1.44
CA GLU A 190 -6.81 4.25 1.10
C GLU A 190 -6.81 3.46 -0.20
N ALA A 191 -6.25 4.01 -1.27
CA ALA A 191 -6.14 3.31 -2.55
C ALA A 191 -5.25 2.07 -2.42
N THR A 192 -4.19 2.11 -1.62
CA THR A 192 -3.38 0.93 -1.31
C THR A 192 -4.21 -0.15 -0.63
N ASN A 193 -5.03 0.18 0.37
CA ASN A 193 -5.87 -0.81 1.06
C ASN A 193 -6.94 -1.40 0.12
N ILE A 194 -7.57 -0.59 -0.74
CA ILE A 194 -8.50 -1.08 -1.78
C ILE A 194 -7.79 -2.04 -2.73
N PHE A 195 -6.57 -1.72 -3.16
CA PHE A 195 -5.80 -2.57 -4.05
C PHE A 195 -5.40 -3.90 -3.39
N LEU A 196 -4.96 -3.87 -2.13
CA LEU A 196 -4.65 -5.09 -1.37
C LEU A 196 -5.88 -5.97 -1.18
N TYR A 197 -7.03 -5.38 -0.83
CA TYR A 197 -8.30 -6.11 -0.75
C TYR A 197 -8.64 -6.76 -2.09
N PHE A 198 -8.37 -6.05 -3.20
CA PHE A 198 -8.61 -6.58 -4.54
C PHE A 198 -7.74 -7.79 -4.87
N LEU A 199 -6.45 -7.73 -4.52
CA LEU A 199 -5.52 -8.83 -4.72
C LEU A 199 -5.91 -10.09 -3.92
N GLU A 200 -6.41 -9.91 -2.70
CA GLU A 200 -6.78 -11.00 -1.80
C GLU A 200 -8.13 -11.64 -2.16
N ASN A 201 -9.19 -10.83 -2.22
CA ASN A 201 -10.57 -11.34 -2.28
C ASN A 201 -11.07 -11.58 -3.71
N TYR A 202 -10.50 -10.90 -4.71
CA TYR A 202 -10.96 -11.02 -6.10
C TYR A 202 -9.95 -11.69 -7.03
N LYS A 203 -8.65 -11.55 -6.76
CA LYS A 203 -7.60 -12.15 -7.58
C LYS A 203 -6.95 -13.36 -6.92
N HIS A 204 -7.09 -13.52 -5.61
CA HIS A 204 -6.50 -14.60 -4.83
C HIS A 204 -4.99 -14.77 -5.10
N VAL A 205 -4.30 -13.64 -5.25
CA VAL A 205 -2.85 -13.58 -5.50
C VAL A 205 -2.08 -13.44 -4.19
N ILE A 206 -2.74 -12.92 -3.16
CA ILE A 206 -2.18 -12.77 -1.83
C ILE A 206 -3.15 -13.29 -0.77
N ALA A 207 -2.62 -13.66 0.38
CA ALA A 207 -3.33 -13.75 1.65
C ALA A 207 -2.76 -12.68 2.58
N SER A 208 -3.61 -12.03 3.39
CA SER A 208 -3.20 -11.02 4.35
C SER A 208 -3.77 -11.30 5.75
N LYS A 209 -2.92 -11.14 6.76
CA LYS A 209 -3.31 -11.28 8.16
C LYS A 209 -2.38 -10.45 9.02
N ASP A 210 -2.97 -9.65 9.91
CA ASP A 210 -2.25 -8.73 10.79
C ASP A 210 -1.29 -7.81 10.01
N ASN A 211 0.01 -8.00 10.16
CA ASN A 211 1.07 -7.23 9.47
C ASN A 211 1.84 -8.09 8.44
N VAL A 212 1.26 -9.20 7.98
CA VAL A 212 1.89 -10.12 7.04
C VAL A 212 1.07 -10.24 5.76
N ILE A 213 1.79 -10.26 4.64
CA ILE A 213 1.26 -10.54 3.31
C ILE A 213 2.03 -11.74 2.77
N LYS A 214 1.29 -12.75 2.36
CA LYS A 214 1.82 -13.94 1.72
C LYS A 214 1.34 -13.98 0.28
N ILE A 215 2.25 -14.16 -0.67
CA ILE A 215 1.90 -14.37 -2.07
C ILE A 215 1.44 -15.82 -2.22
N VAL A 216 0.27 -16.03 -2.84
CA VAL A 216 -0.37 -17.33 -3.05
C VAL A 216 -0.78 -17.57 -4.51
N ALA A 217 -0.12 -16.87 -5.43
CA ALA A 217 -0.38 -16.94 -6.85
C ALA A 217 -0.12 -18.35 -7.44
N PRO A 218 -0.87 -18.77 -8.48
CA PRO A 218 -0.67 -20.07 -9.12
C PRO A 218 0.76 -20.30 -9.66
N GLU A 219 1.47 -19.25 -10.06
CA GLU A 219 2.83 -19.31 -10.62
C GLU A 219 3.89 -19.74 -9.60
N VAL A 220 3.58 -19.68 -8.31
CA VAL A 220 4.49 -20.07 -7.22
C VAL A 220 3.98 -21.29 -6.46
N GLU A 221 3.04 -22.05 -7.05
CA GLU A 221 2.44 -23.24 -6.45
C GLU A 221 3.47 -24.35 -6.18
N ASP A 222 4.55 -24.42 -6.96
CA ASP A 222 5.65 -25.37 -6.77
C ASP A 222 6.39 -25.17 -5.44
N VAL A 223 6.49 -23.92 -4.99
CA VAL A 223 7.00 -23.55 -3.66
C VAL A 223 5.90 -23.71 -2.61
N ILE A 224 4.71 -23.17 -2.87
CA ILE A 224 3.64 -23.07 -1.86
C ILE A 224 2.97 -24.40 -1.54
N SER A 225 2.88 -25.34 -2.47
CA SER A 225 2.25 -26.66 -2.26
C SER A 225 2.86 -27.46 -1.09
N ARG A 226 4.06 -27.11 -0.65
CA ARG A 226 4.77 -27.70 0.50
C ARG A 226 4.39 -27.05 1.84
N PHE A 227 3.60 -25.98 1.79
CA PHE A 227 3.18 -25.14 2.91
C PHE A 227 1.66 -24.88 2.85
N SER A 228 1.12 -24.30 3.92
CA SER A 228 -0.27 -23.84 3.91
C SER A 228 -0.43 -22.61 3.01
N LYS A 229 -1.56 -22.51 2.29
CA LYS A 229 -1.94 -21.27 1.58
C LYS A 229 -2.38 -20.17 2.54
N ASP A 230 -3.02 -20.56 3.64
CA ASP A 230 -3.39 -19.63 4.71
C ASP A 230 -2.15 -19.16 5.47
N ILE A 231 -2.23 -17.97 6.06
CA ILE A 231 -1.18 -17.42 6.92
C ILE A 231 -1.14 -18.18 8.25
N THR A 232 0.02 -18.76 8.51
CA THR A 232 0.34 -19.56 9.69
C THR A 232 1.20 -18.77 10.69
N GLU A 233 1.40 -19.32 11.89
CA GLU A 233 2.33 -18.75 12.87
C GLU A 233 3.78 -18.72 12.36
N ASP A 234 4.15 -19.68 11.51
CA ASP A 234 5.48 -19.74 10.92
C ASP A 234 5.71 -18.60 9.93
N ASP A 235 4.69 -18.21 9.16
CA ASP A 235 4.74 -17.03 8.29
C ASP A 235 4.96 -15.73 9.11
N LEU A 236 4.30 -15.61 10.28
CA LEU A 236 4.52 -14.48 11.20
C LEU A 236 5.96 -14.43 11.73
N ARG A 237 6.54 -15.59 12.03
CA ARG A 237 7.93 -15.71 12.49
C ARG A 237 8.92 -15.37 11.37
N ILE A 238 8.70 -15.83 10.15
CA ILE A 238 9.50 -15.45 8.96
C ILE A 238 9.48 -13.94 8.78
N ALA A 239 8.30 -13.32 8.82
CA ALA A 239 8.15 -11.88 8.71
C ALA A 239 8.88 -11.13 9.85
N SER A 240 8.86 -11.68 11.06
CA SER A 240 9.59 -11.14 12.21
C SER A 240 11.11 -11.22 12.06
N VAL A 241 11.65 -12.33 11.50
CA VAL A 241 13.09 -12.46 11.16
C VAL A 241 13.48 -11.39 10.15
N LYS A 242 12.71 -11.24 9.06
CA LYS A 242 12.95 -10.23 8.02
C LYS A 242 12.93 -8.81 8.59
N ALA A 243 11.92 -8.48 9.39
CA ALA A 243 11.83 -7.19 10.06
C ALA A 243 13.04 -6.94 10.98
N GLY A 244 13.49 -7.96 11.70
CA GLY A 244 14.69 -7.92 12.53
C GLY A 244 15.96 -7.61 11.72
N ILE A 245 16.17 -8.29 10.59
CA ILE A 245 17.30 -8.04 9.68
C ILE A 245 17.28 -6.60 9.18
N LEU A 246 16.13 -6.12 8.69
CA LEU A 246 15.98 -4.75 8.20
C LEU A 246 16.28 -3.71 9.28
N ASN A 247 15.76 -3.91 10.49
CA ASN A 247 15.99 -3.00 11.61
C ASN A 247 17.47 -2.96 12.03
N ILE A 248 18.13 -4.12 12.12
CA ILE A 248 19.56 -4.21 12.44
C ILE A 248 20.40 -3.53 11.36
N ASN A 249 20.09 -3.75 10.08
CA ASN A 249 20.79 -3.10 8.97
C ASN A 249 20.68 -1.57 9.06
N LYS A 250 19.49 -1.05 9.37
CA LYS A 250 19.27 0.38 9.56
C LYS A 250 20.09 0.95 10.72
N GLN A 251 20.12 0.25 11.86
CA GLN A 251 20.92 0.65 13.03
C GLN A 251 22.43 0.59 12.74
N ILE A 252 22.91 -0.45 12.05
CA ILE A 252 24.30 -0.58 11.62
C ILE A 252 24.70 0.62 10.76
N THR A 253 23.90 0.96 9.75
CA THR A 253 24.18 2.11 8.86
C THR A 253 24.27 3.42 9.64
N ARG A 254 23.33 3.65 10.57
CA ARG A 254 23.36 4.83 11.43
C ARG A 254 24.61 4.86 12.31
N LEU A 255 24.91 3.77 13.00
CA LEU A 255 26.03 3.71 13.95
C LEU A 255 27.39 3.80 13.26
N ARG A 256 27.51 3.25 12.04
CA ARG A 256 28.71 3.43 11.19
C ARG A 256 28.95 4.90 10.85
N LYS A 257 27.89 5.66 10.53
CA LYS A 257 27.99 7.10 10.29
C LYS A 257 28.47 7.83 11.55
N GLU A 258 27.88 7.53 12.70
CA GLU A 258 28.28 8.13 13.98
C GLU A 258 29.74 7.80 14.35
N ILE A 259 30.18 6.55 14.17
CA ILE A 259 31.59 6.15 14.37
C ILE A 259 32.53 6.90 13.42
N ASN A 260 32.12 7.12 12.17
CA ASN A 260 32.92 7.91 11.24
C ASN A 260 33.06 9.36 11.72
N GLU A 261 32.00 9.97 12.25
CA GLU A 261 32.04 11.32 12.85
C GLU A 261 33.00 11.36 14.06
N TYR A 262 32.94 10.36 14.95
CA TYR A 262 33.91 10.23 16.05
C TYR A 262 35.35 10.13 15.53
N ASN A 263 35.59 9.31 14.51
CA ASN A 263 36.92 9.10 13.93
C ASN A 263 37.49 10.35 13.26
N VAL A 264 36.66 11.14 12.57
CA VAL A 264 37.07 12.43 11.99
C VAL A 264 37.49 13.39 13.10
N LYS A 265 36.64 13.54 14.13
CA LYS A 265 36.92 14.45 15.26
C LYS A 265 38.15 14.02 16.06
N LEU A 266 38.38 12.73 16.24
CA LEU A 266 39.56 12.23 16.95
C LEU A 266 40.88 12.50 16.20
N LYS A 267 40.82 12.65 14.87
CA LYS A 267 41.97 12.99 14.02
C LYS A 267 42.16 14.50 13.84
N ASP A 268 41.20 15.29 14.26
CA ASP A 268 41.24 16.75 14.20
C ASP A 268 42.33 17.29 15.15
N PRO A 269 43.29 18.09 14.67
CA PRO A 269 44.29 18.72 15.53
C PRO A 269 43.67 19.51 16.70
N GLU A 270 42.53 20.18 16.49
CA GLU A 270 41.82 20.97 17.51
C GLU A 270 41.32 20.09 18.67
N PHE A 271 41.11 18.79 18.43
CA PHE A 271 40.68 17.86 19.48
C PHE A 271 41.71 17.77 20.62
N ASN A 272 43.00 17.95 20.32
CA ASN A 272 44.05 17.94 21.33
C ASN A 272 44.02 19.20 22.22
N GLU A 273 43.35 20.26 21.81
CA GLU A 273 43.19 21.49 22.59
C GLU A 273 42.02 21.40 23.59
N LEU A 274 41.16 20.38 23.47
CA LEU A 274 40.03 20.17 24.36
C LEU A 274 40.45 19.75 25.78
N PRO A 275 39.65 20.07 26.81
CA PRO A 275 39.90 19.61 28.18
C PRO A 275 40.03 18.08 28.26
N LYS A 276 40.98 17.60 29.08
CA LYS A 276 41.27 16.16 29.25
C LYS A 276 40.01 15.32 29.49
N LYS A 277 39.09 15.81 30.32
CA LYS A 277 37.82 15.16 30.64
C LYS A 277 36.95 14.94 29.39
N VAL A 278 36.78 15.98 28.57
CA VAL A 278 36.00 15.93 27.32
C VAL A 278 36.63 14.93 26.34
N ARG A 279 37.96 14.91 26.22
CA ARG A 279 38.66 13.95 25.35
C ARG A 279 38.45 12.51 25.80
N ILE A 280 38.47 12.24 27.10
CA ILE A 280 38.21 10.91 27.66
C ILE A 280 36.77 10.48 27.38
N GLU A 281 35.79 11.35 27.64
CA GLU A 281 34.37 11.07 27.39
C GLU A 281 34.12 10.79 25.90
N TYR A 282 34.75 11.54 25.00
CA TYR A 282 34.63 11.34 23.56
C TYR A 282 35.23 10.01 23.10
N LYS A 283 36.44 9.67 23.57
CA LYS A 283 37.08 8.37 23.30
C LYS A 283 36.25 7.19 23.85
N GLN A 284 35.68 7.34 25.04
CA GLN A 284 34.79 6.34 25.63
C GLN A 284 33.51 6.16 24.82
N ALA A 285 32.89 7.26 24.37
CA ALA A 285 31.71 7.20 23.51
C ALA A 285 32.02 6.46 22.20
N SER A 286 33.12 6.79 21.53
CA SER A 286 33.57 6.11 20.31
C SER A 286 33.76 4.60 20.53
N LEU A 287 34.47 4.21 21.60
CA LEU A 287 34.72 2.81 21.93
C LEU A 287 33.43 2.04 22.25
N LEU A 288 32.48 2.67 22.94
CA LEU A 288 31.17 2.05 23.23
C LEU A 288 30.35 1.86 21.95
N SER A 289 30.36 2.84 21.04
CA SER A 289 29.71 2.73 19.73
C SER A 289 30.31 1.62 18.88
N GLU A 290 31.65 1.47 18.86
CA GLU A 290 32.31 0.36 18.17
C GLU A 290 31.94 -1.01 18.75
N LYS A 291 31.89 -1.13 20.07
CA LYS A 291 31.42 -2.35 20.74
C LYS A 291 29.96 -2.67 20.40
N HIS A 292 29.10 -1.65 20.36
CA HIS A 292 27.71 -1.80 19.96
C HIS A 292 27.60 -2.25 18.50
N LEU A 293 28.37 -1.65 17.59
CA LEU A 293 28.43 -2.05 16.19
C LEU A 293 28.88 -3.51 16.03
N SER A 294 29.94 -3.91 16.73
CA SER A 294 30.42 -5.30 16.72
C SER A 294 29.32 -6.27 17.15
N ARG A 295 28.53 -5.91 18.16
CA ARG A 295 27.40 -6.73 18.63
C ARG A 295 26.24 -6.78 17.63
N LEU A 296 25.89 -5.65 16.99
CA LEU A 296 24.89 -5.62 15.93
C LEU A 296 25.30 -6.45 14.72
N LEU A 297 26.58 -6.42 14.33
CA LEU A 297 27.12 -7.27 13.25
C LEU A 297 27.03 -8.77 13.58
N LYS A 298 27.28 -9.16 14.84
CA LYS A 298 27.06 -10.55 15.28
C LYS A 298 25.59 -10.96 15.15
N PHE A 299 24.66 -10.08 15.55
CA PHE A 299 23.24 -10.36 15.41
C PHE A 299 22.78 -10.40 13.95
N GLN A 300 23.34 -9.55 13.09
CA GLN A 300 23.09 -9.60 11.65
C GLN A 300 23.49 -10.96 11.07
N ASN A 301 24.69 -11.46 11.42
CA ASN A 301 25.15 -12.77 10.98
C ASN A 301 24.24 -13.90 11.48
N ASN A 302 23.86 -13.89 12.77
CA ASN A 302 22.98 -14.91 13.32
C ASN A 302 21.61 -14.93 12.63
N LEU A 303 21.02 -13.76 12.35
CA LEU A 303 19.73 -13.69 11.64
C LEU A 303 19.86 -14.06 10.15
N ALA A 304 20.99 -13.74 9.50
CA ALA A 304 21.26 -14.18 8.14
C ALA A 304 21.41 -15.71 8.06
N GLU A 305 22.04 -16.33 9.06
CA GLU A 305 22.13 -17.78 9.18
C GLU A 305 20.75 -18.41 9.39
N VAL A 306 19.94 -17.87 10.32
CA VAL A 306 18.55 -18.31 10.53
C VAL A 306 17.75 -18.21 9.23
N ARG A 307 17.84 -17.08 8.52
CA ARG A 307 17.19 -16.92 7.22
C ARG A 307 17.65 -17.98 6.23
N SER A 308 18.96 -18.22 6.13
CA SER A 308 19.49 -19.25 5.22
C SER A 308 18.99 -20.65 5.58
N GLN A 309 18.83 -20.98 6.87
CA GLN A 309 18.26 -22.27 7.31
C GLN A 309 16.75 -22.36 6.98
N ILE A 310 16.02 -21.26 7.05
CA ILE A 310 14.63 -21.18 6.61
C ILE A 310 14.56 -21.38 5.09
N ASP A 311 15.45 -20.74 4.33
CA ASP A 311 15.49 -20.83 2.86
C ASP A 311 15.79 -22.27 2.38
N THR A 312 16.62 -23.01 3.11
CA THR A 312 16.91 -24.43 2.81
C THR A 312 15.86 -25.40 3.34
N SER A 313 14.86 -24.93 4.10
CA SER A 313 13.80 -25.79 4.62
C SER A 313 12.87 -26.24 3.49
N ILE A 314 13.03 -27.50 3.06
CA ILE A 314 12.31 -28.08 1.92
C ILE A 314 10.82 -28.32 2.23
N THR A 315 10.48 -28.55 3.51
CA THR A 315 9.12 -28.87 3.97
C THR A 315 8.73 -28.04 5.19
N ASN A 316 7.43 -27.90 5.43
CA ASN A 316 6.90 -27.20 6.61
C ASN A 316 7.38 -27.81 7.94
N ALA A 317 7.54 -29.14 8.02
CA ALA A 317 8.02 -29.79 9.25
C ALA A 317 9.45 -29.36 9.62
N VAL A 318 10.35 -29.28 8.63
CA VAL A 318 11.73 -28.81 8.83
C VAL A 318 11.73 -27.32 9.18
N LEU A 319 10.87 -26.53 8.52
CA LEU A 319 10.70 -25.11 8.81
C LEU A 319 10.33 -24.85 10.27
N VAL A 320 9.32 -25.57 10.79
CA VAL A 320 8.85 -25.44 12.17
C VAL A 320 9.99 -25.69 13.17
N GLN A 321 10.82 -26.70 12.91
CA GLN A 321 11.98 -27.01 13.75
C GLN A 321 13.01 -25.87 13.74
N THR A 322 13.37 -25.36 12.56
CA THR A 322 14.29 -24.23 12.38
C THR A 322 13.76 -22.96 13.06
N LEU A 323 12.47 -22.68 12.94
CA LEU A 323 11.82 -21.53 13.56
C LEU A 323 11.77 -21.65 15.08
N ALA A 324 11.52 -22.85 15.62
CA ALA A 324 11.56 -23.09 17.06
C ALA A 324 12.97 -22.82 17.63
N GLN A 325 14.02 -23.25 16.94
CA GLN A 325 15.41 -23.02 17.35
C GLN A 325 15.83 -21.54 17.26
N SER A 326 15.33 -20.82 16.25
CA SER A 326 15.68 -19.42 16.01
C SER A 326 14.91 -18.40 16.85
N ASN A 327 13.78 -18.79 17.46
CA ASN A 327 12.94 -17.89 18.27
C ASN A 327 13.71 -17.24 19.44
N GLU A 328 14.59 -18.00 20.11
CA GLU A 328 15.40 -17.47 21.20
C GLU A 328 16.42 -16.42 20.74
N VAL A 329 16.97 -16.58 19.52
CA VAL A 329 17.85 -15.58 18.91
C VAL A 329 17.08 -14.28 18.68
N ILE A 330 15.88 -14.35 18.11
CA ILE A 330 15.02 -13.17 17.84
C ILE A 330 14.65 -12.46 19.15
N LYS A 331 14.22 -13.20 20.18
CA LYS A 331 13.90 -12.64 21.51
C LYS A 331 15.09 -11.92 22.12
N SER A 332 16.29 -12.52 22.05
CA SER A 332 17.52 -11.94 22.59
C SER A 332 17.88 -10.61 21.90
N ILE A 333 17.64 -10.52 20.59
CA ILE A 333 17.89 -9.35 19.76
C ILE A 333 16.90 -8.23 20.10
N ASN A 334 15.60 -8.54 20.14
CA ASN A 334 14.57 -7.56 20.49
C ASN A 334 14.80 -6.97 21.89
N LYS A 335 15.19 -7.82 22.85
CA LYS A 335 15.57 -7.37 24.20
C LYS A 335 16.80 -6.47 24.18
N TYR A 336 17.82 -6.81 23.40
CA TYR A 336 19.03 -6.01 23.30
C TYR A 336 18.74 -4.64 22.69
N ILE A 337 18.08 -4.58 21.52
CA ILE A 337 17.73 -3.33 20.83
C ILE A 337 16.89 -2.42 21.75
N GLY A 338 15.87 -2.96 22.41
CA GLY A 338 15.04 -2.18 23.34
C GLY A 338 15.80 -1.66 24.57
N SER A 339 16.90 -2.32 24.95
CA SER A 339 17.76 -1.88 26.06
C SER A 339 18.80 -0.83 25.64
N THR A 340 19.32 -0.91 24.41
CA THR A 340 20.40 -0.04 23.93
C THR A 340 19.90 1.33 23.51
N GLU A 341 18.71 1.45 22.92
CA GLU A 341 18.12 2.76 22.58
C GLU A 341 18.00 3.69 23.80
N LYS A 342 17.73 3.12 24.98
CA LYS A 342 17.67 3.87 26.24
C LYS A 342 19.06 4.35 26.71
N VAL A 343 20.09 3.53 26.54
CA VAL A 343 21.47 3.84 26.99
C VAL A 343 22.15 4.83 26.04
N GLU A 344 21.93 4.68 24.74
CA GLU A 344 22.51 5.55 23.70
C GLU A 344 22.00 6.99 23.84
N LYS A 345 20.69 7.17 24.09
CA LYS A 345 20.10 8.48 24.38
C LYS A 345 20.77 9.16 25.58
N ILE A 346 21.15 8.40 26.61
CA ILE A 346 21.81 8.93 27.82
C ILE A 346 23.27 9.32 27.53
N CYS A 347 24.02 8.49 26.81
CA CYS A 347 25.41 8.77 26.43
C CYS A 347 25.52 9.99 25.50
N TRP A 348 24.65 10.08 24.50
CA TRP A 348 24.64 11.17 23.53
C TRP A 348 24.28 12.52 24.19
N THR A 349 23.32 12.51 25.12
CA THR A 349 22.93 13.71 25.88
C THR A 349 24.04 14.21 26.80
N LYS A 350 24.82 13.30 27.41
CA LYS A 350 25.96 13.65 28.26
C LYS A 350 27.14 14.20 27.45
N SER A 351 27.46 13.60 26.29
CA SER A 351 28.53 14.07 25.41
C SER A 351 28.27 15.48 24.87
N LYS A 352 27.04 15.79 24.42
CA LYS A 352 26.68 17.15 23.98
C LYS A 352 26.74 18.19 25.11
N ARG A 353 26.28 17.84 26.32
CA ARG A 353 26.35 18.75 27.48
C ARG A 353 27.79 19.07 27.90
N GLY A 354 28.73 18.13 27.72
CA GLY A 354 30.15 18.36 27.95
C GLY A 354 30.80 19.30 26.93
N MET A 355 30.24 19.43 25.72
CA MET A 355 30.72 20.34 24.68
C MET A 355 30.15 21.77 24.79
N THR A 356 29.03 21.97 25.50
CA THR A 356 28.34 23.27 25.62
C THR A 356 28.57 23.98 26.96
N ALA A 357 29.36 23.41 27.87
CA ALA A 357 29.66 24.08 29.14
C ALA A 357 30.59 25.28 28.88
N PRO A 358 30.18 26.53 29.19
CA PRO A 358 31.08 27.67 29.12
C PRO A 358 32.22 27.46 30.11
N LYS A 359 33.44 27.84 29.70
CA LYS A 359 34.59 27.93 30.60
C LYS A 359 34.23 28.90 31.73
N SER A 360 34.11 28.39 32.96
CA SER A 360 34.16 29.21 34.18
C SER A 360 35.60 29.39 34.59
#